data_AF-A0A1F9B060-F1
#
_entry.id   AF-A0A1F9B060-F1
#
_cell.length_a   1.000
_cell.length_b   1.000
_cell.length_c   1.000
_cell.angle_alpha   90.00
_cell.angle_beta   90.00
_cell.angle_gamma   90.00
#
_symmetry.space_group_name_H-M   'P 1'
#
loop_
_entity.id
_entity.type
_entity.pdbx_description
1 polymer ?
#
loop_
_entity_poly.entity_id
_entity_poly.type
_entity_poly.pdbx_seq_one_letter_code
_entity_poly.pdbx_strand_id
1 'polypeptide(L)'
;MERVGKTLKKQSFRKVIIYFLTWCMVFNTSLPAVLATPSGGVFKVGDGTIVQDVVGGDNTVLVKQLESVIEWGSKGSGGIDTSALESLSFSQIQGLSNSAVLNRIMSDNVTQFNGTLNGADMRIFIVNPAGIFFG
;
A
#
# COMPACT_ATOMS: atom_id res chain seq x y z
N MET A 1 44.98 -22.94 -33.89
CA MET A 1 44.72 -21.74 -33.05
C MET A 1 43.23 -21.49 -32.75
N GLU A 2 42.26 -22.13 -33.44
CA GLU A 2 40.83 -21.85 -33.22
C GLU A 2 40.23 -22.32 -31.88
N ARG A 3 40.81 -23.35 -31.24
CA ARG A 3 40.25 -23.88 -29.97
C ARG A 3 40.48 -22.94 -28.77
N VAL A 4 41.54 -22.12 -28.78
CA VAL A 4 41.89 -21.21 -27.69
C VAL A 4 40.99 -19.96 -27.69
N GLY A 5 40.57 -19.48 -28.87
CA GLY A 5 39.64 -18.35 -28.97
C GLY A 5 38.23 -18.65 -28.47
N LYS A 6 37.77 -19.90 -28.59
CA LYS A 6 36.44 -20.33 -28.11
C LYS A 6 36.36 -20.39 -26.58
N THR A 7 37.42 -20.82 -25.90
CA THR A 7 37.49 -20.84 -24.43
C THR A 7 37.60 -19.45 -23.82
N LEU A 8 38.35 -18.54 -24.45
CA LEU A 8 38.46 -17.15 -24.01
C LEU A 8 37.13 -16.38 -24.14
N LYS A 9 36.38 -16.58 -25.24
CA LYS A 9 35.02 -16.02 -25.40
C LYS A 9 34.06 -16.50 -24.32
N LYS A 10 34.12 -17.79 -23.96
CA LYS A 10 33.26 -18.37 -22.91
C LYS A 10 33.55 -17.79 -21.52
N GLN A 11 34.83 -17.53 -21.20
CA GLN A 11 35.21 -16.89 -19.94
C GLN A 11 34.83 -15.40 -19.88
N SER A 12 34.99 -14.67 -20.98
CA SER A 12 34.55 -13.28 -21.10
C SER A 12 33.03 -13.14 -20.93
N PHE A 13 32.25 -14.01 -21.58
CA PHE A 13 30.79 -14.00 -21.48
C PHE A 13 30.31 -14.26 -20.04
N ARG A 14 30.99 -15.15 -19.32
CA ARG A 14 30.68 -15.44 -17.91
C ARG A 14 30.91 -14.22 -17.01
N LYS A 15 31.96 -13.42 -17.26
CA LYS A 15 32.21 -12.18 -16.53
C LYS A 15 31.15 -11.13 -16.80
N VAL A 16 30.73 -10.96 -18.06
CA VAL A 16 29.66 -10.03 -18.44
C VAL A 16 28.34 -10.38 -17.75
N ILE A 17 27.97 -11.67 -17.71
CA ILE A 17 26.77 -12.12 -16.99
C ILE A 17 26.86 -11.81 -15.49
N ILE A 18 28.02 -12.04 -14.86
CA ILE A 18 28.21 -11.73 -13.45
C ILE A 18 28.06 -10.23 -13.20
N TYR A 19 28.71 -9.36 -13.99
CA TYR A 19 28.56 -7.92 -13.85
C TYR A 19 27.12 -7.45 -14.07
N PHE A 20 26.41 -8.02 -15.05
CA PHE A 20 25.01 -7.73 -15.31
C PHE A 20 24.12 -8.15 -14.13
N LEU A 21 24.31 -9.34 -13.57
CA LEU A 21 23.54 -9.83 -12.41
C LEU A 21 23.83 -9.00 -11.15
N THR A 22 25.09 -8.64 -10.90
CA THR A 22 25.46 -7.76 -9.78
C THR A 22 24.82 -6.38 -9.95
N TRP A 23 24.82 -5.85 -11.16
CA TRP A 23 24.13 -4.60 -11.49
C TRP A 23 22.63 -4.72 -11.26
N CYS A 24 21.99 -5.81 -11.69
CA CYS A 24 20.57 -6.06 -11.40
C CYS A 24 20.27 -6.13 -9.90
N MET A 25 21.14 -6.73 -9.07
CA MET A 25 20.90 -6.77 -7.63
C MET A 25 20.99 -5.37 -6.99
N VAL A 26 21.98 -4.56 -7.38
CA VAL A 26 22.12 -3.17 -6.87
C VAL A 26 20.92 -2.30 -7.27
N PHE A 27 20.43 -2.43 -8.50
CA PHE A 27 19.24 -1.70 -8.94
C PHE A 27 17.95 -2.18 -8.26
N ASN A 28 17.81 -3.47 -7.95
CA ASN A 28 16.66 -3.97 -7.21
C ASN A 28 16.66 -3.53 -5.74
N THR A 29 17.82 -3.35 -5.10
CA THR A 29 17.88 -2.78 -3.74
C THR A 29 17.50 -1.30 -3.66
N SER A 30 17.50 -0.59 -4.79
CA SER A 30 17.08 0.82 -4.87
C SER A 30 15.61 1.02 -5.23
N LEU A 31 14.85 -0.07 -5.48
CA LEU A 31 13.41 0.06 -5.61
C LEU A 31 12.82 0.39 -4.25
N PRO A 32 11.94 1.40 -4.14
CA PRO A 32 11.27 1.68 -2.89
C PRO A 32 10.60 0.39 -2.43
N ALA A 33 10.87 -0.02 -1.18
CA ALA A 33 10.09 -1.04 -0.52
C ALA A 33 8.63 -0.67 -0.74
N VAL A 34 7.83 -1.58 -1.31
CA VAL A 34 6.42 -1.32 -1.62
C VAL A 34 5.77 -0.86 -0.32
N LEU A 35 5.54 0.44 -0.21
CA LEU A 35 4.93 1.04 0.95
C LEU A 35 3.49 0.53 0.96
N ALA A 36 3.10 -0.09 2.06
CA ALA A 36 1.76 -0.60 2.28
C ALA A 36 0.84 0.58 2.62
N THR A 37 0.69 1.51 1.67
CA THR A 37 -0.09 2.73 1.80
C THR A 37 -1.55 2.46 1.39
N PRO A 38 -2.55 3.04 2.07
CA PRO A 38 -3.94 2.95 1.64
C PRO A 38 -4.09 3.42 0.20
N SER A 39 -4.81 2.68 -0.63
CA SER A 39 -4.93 3.00 -2.06
C SER A 39 -6.21 2.45 -2.67
N GLY A 40 -6.70 3.13 -3.71
CA GLY A 40 -7.91 2.74 -4.43
C GLY A 40 -9.21 2.93 -3.63
N GLY A 41 -9.23 3.82 -2.64
CA GLY A 41 -10.43 4.15 -1.88
C GLY A 41 -11.42 4.99 -2.69
N VAL A 42 -12.68 4.58 -2.71
CA VAL A 42 -13.77 5.28 -3.38
C VAL A 42 -15.02 5.26 -2.50
N PHE A 43 -15.59 6.45 -2.23
CA PHE A 43 -16.88 6.55 -1.56
C PHE A 43 -17.99 5.97 -2.45
N LYS A 44 -18.69 4.95 -1.94
CA LYS A 44 -19.90 4.38 -2.56
C LYS A 44 -21.18 4.93 -1.95
N VAL A 45 -21.13 5.21 -0.65
CA VAL A 45 -22.21 5.89 0.07
C VAL A 45 -21.60 7.06 0.81
N GLY A 46 -22.19 8.23 0.58
CA GLY A 46 -21.76 9.48 1.17
C GLY A 46 -20.67 10.20 0.43
N ASP A 47 -20.23 11.30 1.04
CA ASP A 47 -19.20 12.17 0.50
C ASP A 47 -18.07 12.40 1.51
N GLY A 48 -16.89 12.66 0.98
CA GLY A 48 -15.66 12.80 1.74
C GLY A 48 -14.46 13.04 0.83
N THR A 49 -13.30 13.14 1.46
CA THR A 49 -12.02 13.31 0.79
C THR A 49 -11.04 12.29 1.33
N ILE A 50 -10.31 11.62 0.43
CA ILE A 50 -9.22 10.72 0.79
C ILE A 50 -7.93 11.38 0.30
N VAL A 51 -7.00 11.65 1.22
CA VAL A 51 -5.68 12.18 0.92
C VAL A 51 -4.66 11.13 1.31
N GLN A 52 -3.86 10.71 0.33
CA GLN A 52 -2.82 9.70 0.50
C GLN A 52 -1.47 10.35 0.29
N ASP A 53 -0.55 10.13 1.23
CA ASP A 53 0.85 10.51 1.06
C ASP A 53 1.65 9.26 0.68
N VAL A 54 2.31 9.32 -0.47
CA VAL A 54 2.94 8.18 -1.13
C VAL A 54 4.29 7.82 -0.48
N VAL A 55 4.78 8.63 0.47
CA VAL A 55 6.10 8.44 1.11
C VAL A 55 5.98 8.38 2.63
N GLY A 56 5.44 7.28 3.16
CA GLY A 56 5.46 6.99 4.59
C GLY A 56 4.74 8.05 5.45
N GLY A 57 3.82 8.79 4.85
CA GLY A 57 3.22 9.98 5.43
C GLY A 57 1.85 9.73 6.06
N ASP A 58 1.23 10.82 6.49
CA ASP A 58 -0.08 10.83 7.12
C ASP A 58 -1.18 10.70 6.06
N ASN A 59 -1.85 9.55 6.03
CA ASN A 59 -3.01 9.33 5.20
C ASN A 59 -4.25 9.82 5.96
N THR A 60 -5.12 10.57 5.29
CA THR A 60 -6.33 11.11 5.92
C THR A 60 -7.58 10.78 5.13
N VAL A 61 -8.63 10.42 5.85
CA VAL A 61 -9.98 10.23 5.32
C VAL A 61 -10.89 11.21 6.03
N LEU A 62 -11.38 12.22 5.31
CA LEU A 62 -12.36 13.18 5.79
C LEU A 62 -13.76 12.72 5.37
N VAL A 63 -14.65 12.45 6.32
CA VAL A 63 -16.07 12.17 6.05
C VAL A 63 -16.92 13.43 6.24
N LYS A 64 -17.92 13.62 5.38
CA LYS A 64 -18.80 14.81 5.41
C LYS A 64 -20.22 14.51 5.91
N GLN A 65 -20.48 13.26 6.32
CA GLN A 65 -21.80 12.82 6.78
C GLN A 65 -21.73 11.69 7.80
N LEU A 66 -22.84 11.45 8.51
CA LEU A 66 -22.90 10.55 9.66
C LEU A 66 -22.61 9.09 9.33
N GLU A 67 -22.95 8.62 8.14
CA GLU A 67 -22.78 7.22 7.74
C GLU A 67 -22.19 7.18 6.34
N SER A 68 -21.06 6.54 6.15
CA SER A 68 -20.41 6.44 4.84
C SER A 68 -19.88 5.04 4.57
N VAL A 69 -19.79 4.69 3.29
CA VAL A 69 -19.21 3.43 2.83
C VAL A 69 -18.11 3.74 1.83
N ILE A 70 -16.91 3.26 2.12
CA ILE A 70 -15.75 3.37 1.24
C ILE A 70 -15.38 1.96 0.79
N GLU A 71 -15.29 1.76 -0.52
CA GLU A 71 -14.70 0.56 -1.10
C GLU A 71 -13.24 0.82 -1.43
N TRP A 72 -12.35 -0.08 -1.03
CA TRP A 72 -10.91 0.04 -1.20
C TRP A 72 -10.37 -1.04 -2.12
N GLY A 73 -9.52 -0.63 -3.05
CA GLY A 73 -8.79 -1.51 -3.95
C GLY A 73 -9.65 -2.16 -5.02
N SER A 74 -9.04 -3.10 -5.72
CA SER A 74 -9.65 -3.97 -6.73
C SER A 74 -8.94 -5.33 -6.71
N LYS A 75 -9.39 -6.29 -7.52
CA LYS A 75 -8.78 -7.63 -7.56
C LYS A 75 -7.26 -7.54 -7.77
N GLY A 76 -6.49 -8.10 -6.84
CA GLY A 76 -5.02 -8.14 -6.88
C GLY A 76 -4.28 -6.85 -6.54
N SER A 77 -4.96 -5.74 -6.20
CA SER A 77 -4.31 -4.44 -6.03
C SER A 77 -5.05 -3.50 -5.07
N GLY A 78 -4.28 -2.81 -4.24
CA GLY A 78 -4.77 -1.81 -3.30
C GLY A 78 -5.44 -2.39 -2.05
N GLY A 79 -5.91 -1.49 -1.20
CA GLY A 79 -6.36 -1.83 0.15
C GLY A 79 -6.27 -0.62 1.08
N ILE A 80 -6.31 -0.90 2.38
CA ILE A 80 -6.27 0.11 3.44
C ILE A 80 -5.10 -0.14 4.42
N ASP A 81 -4.06 -0.80 3.92
CA ASP A 81 -2.91 -1.20 4.73
C ASP A 81 -2.18 0.02 5.31
N THR A 82 -1.44 -0.18 6.40
CA THR A 82 -0.47 0.79 6.92
C THR A 82 0.83 0.10 7.27
N SER A 83 1.95 0.69 6.87
CA SER A 83 3.28 0.30 7.33
C SER A 83 3.64 0.97 8.67
N ALA A 84 4.69 0.47 9.34
CA ALA A 84 5.05 0.86 10.72
C ALA A 84 5.29 2.37 10.95
N LEU A 85 5.62 3.12 9.90
CA LEU A 85 5.87 4.56 9.98
C LEU A 85 4.69 5.38 9.44
N GLU A 86 3.65 4.75 8.90
CA GLU A 86 2.50 5.43 8.33
C GLU A 86 1.39 5.61 9.38
N SER A 87 0.63 6.68 9.21
CA SER A 87 -0.62 6.87 9.91
C SER A 87 -1.80 6.88 8.93
N LEU A 88 -2.93 6.36 9.36
CA LEU A 88 -4.22 6.52 8.72
C LEU A 88 -5.19 7.15 9.71
N SER A 89 -5.60 8.38 9.42
CA SER A 89 -6.45 9.17 10.30
C SER A 89 -7.80 9.44 9.66
N PHE A 90 -8.86 8.98 10.31
CA PHE A 90 -10.23 9.33 9.98
C PHE A 90 -10.63 10.59 10.74
N SER A 91 -11.23 11.53 10.02
CA SER A 91 -11.78 12.76 10.56
C SER A 91 -13.15 13.04 9.96
N GLN A 92 -13.91 13.88 10.62
CA GLN A 92 -15.23 14.32 10.20
C GLN A 92 -15.27 15.84 10.12
N ILE A 93 -16.12 16.40 9.24
CA ILE A 93 -16.25 17.85 9.13
C ILE A 93 -16.73 18.49 10.44
N GLN A 94 -16.41 19.77 10.61
CA GLN A 94 -16.87 20.55 11.76
C GLN A 94 -18.40 20.54 11.85
N GLY A 95 -18.92 20.35 13.06
CA GLY A 95 -20.36 20.26 13.33
C GLY A 95 -20.94 18.85 13.23
N LEU A 96 -20.15 17.89 12.75
CA LEU A 96 -20.48 16.47 12.77
C LEU A 96 -19.82 15.78 13.98
N SER A 97 -20.51 14.83 14.60
CA SER A 97 -20.01 14.03 15.72
C SER A 97 -20.48 12.58 15.61
N ASN A 98 -19.72 11.64 16.18
CA ASN A 98 -20.04 10.21 16.20
C ASN A 98 -20.29 9.57 14.81
N SER A 99 -19.64 10.07 13.75
CA SER A 99 -19.81 9.52 12.40
C SER A 99 -19.32 8.09 12.33
N ALA A 100 -19.96 7.29 11.48
CA ALA A 100 -19.61 5.92 11.17
C ALA A 100 -19.13 5.80 9.73
N VAL A 101 -18.06 5.05 9.52
CA VAL A 101 -17.53 4.71 8.19
C VAL A 101 -17.31 3.22 8.09
N LEU A 102 -17.88 2.62 7.05
CA LEU A 102 -17.65 1.22 6.69
C LEU A 102 -16.64 1.16 5.54
N ASN A 103 -15.48 0.58 5.82
CA ASN A 103 -14.43 0.32 4.86
C ASN A 103 -14.55 -1.13 4.39
N ARG A 104 -14.87 -1.32 3.11
CA ARG A 104 -14.97 -2.65 2.47
C ARG A 104 -13.77 -2.86 1.57
N ILE A 105 -13.01 -3.93 1.84
CA ILE A 105 -11.85 -4.28 1.03
C ILE A 105 -12.31 -5.19 -0.11
N MET A 106 -12.04 -4.73 -1.32
CA MET A 106 -12.46 -5.40 -2.56
C MET A 106 -11.32 -6.20 -3.20
N SER A 107 -10.09 -6.04 -2.68
CA SER A 107 -8.96 -6.89 -3.05
C SER A 107 -9.02 -8.25 -2.34
N ASP A 108 -8.24 -9.19 -2.85
CA ASP A 108 -8.06 -10.55 -2.34
C ASP A 108 -6.88 -10.67 -1.35
N ASN A 109 -6.30 -9.54 -0.95
CA ASN A 109 -5.16 -9.47 -0.04
C ASN A 109 -5.63 -9.29 1.41
N VAL A 110 -4.88 -9.87 2.35
CA VAL A 110 -5.05 -9.61 3.80
C VAL A 110 -4.75 -8.14 4.09
N THR A 111 -5.58 -7.49 4.90
CA THR A 111 -5.28 -6.14 5.39
C THR A 111 -4.29 -6.19 6.54
N GLN A 112 -3.22 -5.39 6.47
CA GLN A 112 -2.20 -5.28 7.50
C GLN A 112 -2.12 -3.85 8.05
N PHE A 113 -2.41 -3.71 9.34
CA PHE A 113 -2.17 -2.48 10.08
C PHE A 113 -0.94 -2.66 10.96
N ASN A 114 0.22 -2.24 10.44
CA ASN A 114 1.46 -2.18 11.22
C ASN A 114 1.77 -0.77 11.72
N GLY A 115 1.07 0.24 11.18
CA GLY A 115 1.20 1.65 11.55
C GLY A 115 0.13 2.13 12.52
N THR A 116 -0.11 3.43 12.53
CA THR A 116 -1.09 4.07 13.42
C THR A 116 -2.46 4.22 12.74
N LEU A 117 -3.53 3.82 13.42
CA LEU A 117 -4.91 4.06 12.99
C LEU A 117 -5.60 5.01 13.98
N ASN A 118 -6.02 6.18 13.50
CA ASN A 118 -6.67 7.22 14.30
C ASN A 118 -8.11 7.50 13.82
N GLY A 119 -8.99 7.86 14.75
CA GLY A 119 -10.40 8.15 14.45
C GLY A 119 -11.14 8.75 15.63
N ALA A 120 -10.72 9.94 16.09
CA ALA A 120 -11.32 10.57 17.26
C ALA A 120 -12.81 10.85 17.04
N ASP A 121 -13.66 10.43 17.99
CA ASP A 121 -15.12 10.61 17.95
C ASP A 121 -15.80 10.00 16.70
N MET A 122 -15.23 8.91 16.17
CA MET A 122 -15.76 8.19 15.02
C MET A 122 -15.87 6.68 15.29
N ARG A 123 -16.75 6.02 14.54
CA ARG A 123 -16.90 4.57 14.51
C ARG A 123 -16.38 4.05 13.19
N ILE A 124 -15.25 3.35 13.22
CA ILE A 124 -14.59 2.82 12.03
C ILE A 124 -14.88 1.32 11.95
N PHE A 125 -15.58 0.91 10.91
CA PHE A 125 -15.80 -0.49 10.59
C PHE A 125 -14.93 -0.88 9.41
N ILE A 126 -14.31 -2.05 9.47
CA ILE A 126 -13.45 -2.58 8.42
C ILE A 126 -13.86 -4.02 8.15
N VAL A 127 -14.12 -4.33 6.89
CA VAL A 127 -14.51 -5.67 6.43
C VAL A 127 -13.56 -6.09 5.33
N ASN A 128 -12.78 -7.13 5.61
CA ASN A 128 -11.96 -7.83 4.64
C ASN A 128 -12.15 -9.35 4.78
N PRO A 129 -12.76 -10.03 3.79
CA PRO A 129 -12.90 -11.49 3.79
C PRO A 129 -11.57 -12.25 3.78
N ALA A 130 -10.49 -11.67 3.24
CA ALA A 130 -9.17 -12.28 3.24
C ALA A 130 -8.51 -12.27 4.63
N GLY A 131 -8.98 -11.40 5.53
CA GLY A 131 -8.49 -11.26 6.89
C GLY A 131 -7.97 -9.86 7.20
N ILE A 132 -7.87 -9.55 8.49
CA ILE A 132 -7.32 -8.30 9.01
C ILE A 132 -6.31 -8.66 10.10
N PHE A 133 -5.10 -8.10 9.99
CA PHE A 133 -4.02 -8.29 10.94
C PHE A 133 -3.61 -6.93 11.54
N PHE A 134 -3.45 -6.91 12.86
CA PHE A 134 -2.91 -5.77 13.61
C PHE A 134 -1.56 -6.21 14.19
N GLY A 135 -0.50 -5.49 13.81
CA GLY A 135 0.90 -5.76 14.18
C GLY A 135 1.42 -4.93 15.33
#